data_AF-A0A7C1GJA8-F1
#
_entry.id   AF-A0A7C1GJA8-F1
#
_cell.length_a   1.000
_cell.length_b   1.000
_cell.length_c   1.000
_cell.angle_alpha   90.00
_cell.angle_beta   90.00
_cell.angle_gamma   90.00
#
_symmetry.space_group_name_H-M   'P 1'
#
loop_
_entity.id
_entity.type
_entity.pdbx_description
1 polymer ?
#
loop_
_entity_poly.entity_id
_entity_poly.type
_entity_poly.pdbx_seq_one_letter_code
_entity_poly.pdbx_strand_id
1 'polypeptide(L)'
;MQYTKATKIGLVLGSGGARGYAHLGVLKALYEADIDIDLVVGTSFGAIVGAGYAAGRNIYELEKIALDTGWIKILKMIDIAPPKGIFAGNKLERFFSVLTQQKHFSELRVPLTVVATDIKTGEEVLINK
;
A
#
# COMPACT_ATOMS: atom_id res chain seq x y z
N MET A 1 -19.94 -18.65 19.39
CA MET A 1 -20.59 -18.38 18.10
C MET A 1 -19.89 -17.18 17.49
N GLN A 2 -19.22 -17.34 16.34
CA GLN A 2 -18.66 -16.20 15.61
C GLN A 2 -19.80 -15.52 14.86
N TYR A 3 -20.15 -14.30 15.24
CA TYR A 3 -21.03 -13.46 14.44
C TYR A 3 -20.28 -13.10 13.15
N THR A 4 -20.67 -13.71 12.04
CA THR A 4 -20.16 -13.28 10.73
C THR A 4 -20.76 -11.92 10.42
N LYS A 5 -19.91 -10.90 10.27
CA LYS A 5 -20.30 -9.55 9.81
C LYS A 5 -21.18 -9.69 8.56
N ALA A 6 -22.41 -9.16 8.63
CA ALA A 6 -23.42 -9.35 7.57
C ALA A 6 -23.03 -8.68 6.24
N THR A 7 -22.11 -7.70 6.28
CA THR A 7 -21.66 -6.97 5.09
C THR A 7 -20.14 -6.85 5.12
N LYS A 8 -19.49 -7.29 4.04
CA LYS A 8 -18.06 -7.10 3.85
C LYS A 8 -17.78 -5.79 3.12
N ILE A 9 -16.75 -5.08 3.55
CA ILE A 9 -16.34 -3.79 3.00
C ILE A 9 -14.97 -3.95 2.34
N GLY A 10 -14.93 -3.75 1.03
CA GLY A 10 -13.69 -3.67 0.26
C GLY A 10 -13.30 -2.22 0.03
N LEU A 11 -12.05 -1.87 0.31
CA LEU A 11 -11.48 -0.55 0.02
C LEU A 11 -10.56 -0.61 -1.19
N VAL A 12 -10.83 0.21 -2.20
CA VAL A 12 -10.04 0.29 -3.44
C VAL A 12 -9.28 1.61 -3.50
N LEU A 13 -7.95 1.54 -3.55
CA LEU A 13 -7.03 2.67 -3.52
C LEU A 13 -6.29 2.81 -4.84
N GLY A 14 -6.68 3.80 -5.64
CA GLY A 14 -6.07 4.05 -6.95
C GLY A 14 -4.62 4.59 -6.90
N SER A 15 -4.01 4.74 -8.08
CA SER A 15 -2.73 5.44 -8.24
C SER A 15 -2.87 6.97 -8.03
N GLY A 16 -1.77 7.73 -8.10
CA GLY A 16 -1.85 9.19 -8.02
C GLY A 16 -0.61 9.94 -7.55
N GLY A 17 0.54 9.28 -7.42
CA GLY A 17 1.78 9.92 -6.97
C GLY A 17 1.59 10.67 -5.65
N ALA A 18 1.98 11.95 -5.59
CA ALA A 18 1.81 12.80 -4.41
C ALA A 18 0.35 12.92 -3.93
N ARG A 19 -0.64 12.85 -4.83
CA ARG A 19 -2.06 12.89 -4.43
C ARG A 19 -2.50 11.64 -3.70
N GLY A 20 -1.73 10.55 -3.78
CA GLY A 20 -2.00 9.31 -3.06
C GLY A 20 -1.97 9.45 -1.55
N TYR A 21 -1.43 10.55 -0.99
CA TYR A 21 -1.57 10.84 0.44
C TYR A 21 -3.02 11.05 0.89
N ALA A 22 -3.93 11.42 -0.03
CA ALA A 22 -5.36 11.50 0.27
C ALA A 22 -5.94 10.15 0.76
N HIS A 23 -5.37 9.02 0.34
CA HIS A 23 -5.77 7.69 0.81
C HIS A 23 -5.58 7.50 2.31
N LEU A 24 -4.58 8.15 2.92
CA LEU A 24 -4.39 8.13 4.38
C LEU A 24 -5.50 8.89 5.10
N GLY A 25 -5.94 10.03 4.54
CA GLY A 25 -7.07 10.79 5.06
C GLY A 25 -8.37 9.97 4.99
N VAL A 26 -8.60 9.25 3.89
CA VAL A 26 -9.73 8.32 3.76
C VAL A 26 -9.66 7.21 4.81
N LEU A 27 -8.51 6.55 4.95
CA LEU A 27 -8.33 5.50 5.96
C LEU A 27 -8.56 6.01 7.39
N LYS A 28 -8.08 7.22 7.69
CA LYS A 28 -8.29 7.88 8.99
C LYS A 28 -9.76 8.16 9.23
N ALA A 29 -10.47 8.72 8.26
CA ALA A 29 -11.90 8.97 8.37
C ALA A 29 -12.71 7.67 8.56
N LEU A 30 -12.36 6.60 7.85
CA LEU A 30 -13.00 5.29 8.02
C LEU A 30 -12.72 4.69 9.41
N TYR A 31 -11.48 4.83 9.90
CA TYR A 31 -11.10 4.40 11.24
C TYR A 31 -11.84 5.18 12.34
N GLU A 32 -11.92 6.50 12.22
CA GLU A 32 -12.64 7.37 13.17
C GLU A 32 -14.16 7.13 13.14
N ALA A 33 -14.70 6.68 12.01
CA ALA A 33 -16.10 6.31 11.85
C ALA A 33 -16.43 4.87 12.29
N ASP A 34 -15.47 4.12 12.85
CA ASP A 34 -15.62 2.72 13.25
C ASP A 34 -16.03 1.79 12.09
N ILE A 35 -15.51 2.07 10.89
CA ILE A 35 -15.76 1.28 9.68
C ILE A 35 -14.61 0.29 9.47
N ASP A 36 -14.86 -0.98 9.79
CA ASP A 36 -13.92 -2.06 9.54
C ASP A 36 -13.82 -2.43 8.05
N ILE A 37 -12.60 -2.43 7.53
CA ILE A 37 -12.27 -2.84 6.15
C ILE A 37 -11.90 -4.33 6.14
N ASP A 38 -12.59 -5.10 5.29
CA ASP A 38 -12.41 -6.55 5.17
C ASP A 38 -11.44 -6.97 4.06
N LEU A 39 -11.16 -6.06 3.11
CA LEU A 39 -10.28 -6.28 1.96
C LEU A 39 -9.72 -4.94 1.48
N VAL A 40 -8.44 -4.92 1.08
CA VAL A 40 -7.83 -3.77 0.40
C VAL A 40 -7.36 -4.18 -1.00
N VAL A 41 -7.63 -3.33 -1.98
CA VAL A 41 -7.05 -3.42 -3.33
C VAL A 41 -6.31 -2.12 -3.62
N GLY A 42 -5.08 -2.20 -4.10
CA GLY A 42 -4.25 -1.01 -4.31
C GLY A 42 -3.42 -1.04 -5.58
N THR A 43 -3.20 0.14 -6.18
CA THR A 43 -2.30 0.33 -7.34
C THR A 43 -1.29 1.43 -7.04
N SER A 44 0.00 1.20 -7.33
CA SER A 44 1.07 2.18 -7.11
C SER A 44 1.03 2.75 -5.69
N PHE A 45 0.87 4.07 -5.51
CA PHE A 45 0.81 4.70 -4.19
C PHE A 45 -0.35 4.18 -3.31
N GLY A 46 -1.49 3.83 -3.93
CA GLY A 46 -2.59 3.19 -3.22
C GLY A 46 -2.20 1.83 -2.64
N ALA A 47 -1.35 1.06 -3.34
CA ALA A 47 -0.79 -0.18 -2.82
C ALA A 47 0.18 0.06 -1.65
N ILE A 48 0.97 1.14 -1.69
CA ILE A 48 1.89 1.50 -0.59
C ILE A 48 1.08 1.78 0.69
N VAL A 49 0.09 2.67 0.59
CA VAL A 49 -0.77 3.03 1.73
C VAL A 49 -1.56 1.80 2.21
N GLY A 50 -2.13 1.04 1.26
CA GLY A 50 -2.85 -0.20 1.54
C GLY A 50 -2.00 -1.25 2.24
N ALA A 51 -0.73 -1.41 1.85
CA ALA A 51 0.20 -2.37 2.47
C ALA A 51 0.55 -2.00 3.92
N GLY A 52 0.78 -0.72 4.20
CA GLY A 52 1.01 -0.26 5.57
C GLY A 52 -0.21 -0.51 6.47
N TYR A 53 -1.42 -0.20 5.97
CA TYR A 53 -2.67 -0.44 6.68
C TYR A 53 -2.93 -1.94 6.88
N ALA A 54 -2.83 -2.73 5.81
CA ALA A 54 -3.03 -4.18 5.83
C ALA A 54 -2.05 -4.91 6.75
N ALA A 55 -0.81 -4.41 6.89
CA ALA A 55 0.16 -4.93 7.85
C ALA A 55 -0.25 -4.69 9.32
N GLY A 56 -1.27 -3.88 9.58
CA GLY A 56 -1.79 -3.57 10.90
C GLY A 56 -1.06 -2.43 11.60
N ARG A 57 -0.39 -1.54 10.86
CA ARG A 57 0.17 -0.32 11.46
C ARG A 57 -0.93 0.60 11.96
N ASN A 58 -0.61 1.36 13.01
CA ASN A 58 -1.48 2.41 13.49
C ASN A 58 -1.63 3.51 12.42
N ILE A 59 -2.85 4.03 12.21
CA ILE A 59 -3.13 5.02 11.17
C ILE A 59 -2.34 6.33 11.36
N TYR A 60 -2.11 6.75 12.59
CA TYR A 60 -1.32 7.93 12.93
C TYR A 60 0.19 7.71 12.70
N GLU A 61 0.67 6.46 12.85
CA GLU A 61 2.04 6.12 12.45
C GLU A 61 2.21 6.18 10.93
N LEU A 62 1.23 5.68 10.17
CA LEU A 62 1.24 5.77 8.71
C LEU A 62 1.22 7.22 8.23
N GLU A 63 0.40 8.07 8.88
CA GLU A 63 0.37 9.52 8.65
C GLU A 63 1.75 10.15 8.92
N LYS A 64 2.39 9.81 10.04
CA LYS A 64 3.74 10.30 10.36
C LYS A 64 4.79 9.84 9.35
N ILE A 65 4.81 8.56 8.97
CA ILE A 65 5.72 8.01 7.96
C ILE A 65 5.53 8.75 6.62
N ALA A 66 4.29 9.02 6.24
CA ALA A 66 3.95 9.72 5.02
C ALA A 66 4.50 11.15 4.99
N LEU A 67 4.29 11.91 6.08
CA LEU A 67 4.79 13.27 6.26
C LEU A 67 6.33 13.32 6.30
N ASP A 68 6.97 12.38 7.02
CA ASP A 68 8.43 12.31 7.18
C ASP A 68 9.15 11.86 5.89
N THR A 69 8.49 11.06 5.06
CA THR A 69 9.09 10.56 3.82
C THR A 69 8.96 11.58 2.71
N GLY A 70 7.76 12.11 2.44
CA GLY A 70 7.51 12.99 1.30
C GLY A 70 7.63 12.29 -0.07
N TRP A 71 6.75 12.62 -1.02
CA TRP A 71 6.66 11.92 -2.31
C TRP A 71 7.95 12.03 -3.14
N ILE A 72 8.67 13.16 -3.03
CA ILE A 72 9.95 13.39 -3.71
C ILE A 72 11.00 12.38 -3.26
N LYS A 73 11.00 11.99 -1.97
CA LYS A 73 11.95 11.03 -1.44
C LYS A 73 11.63 9.62 -1.93
N ILE A 74 10.34 9.26 -2.02
CA ILE A 74 9.90 7.99 -2.62
C ILE A 74 10.34 7.91 -4.08
N LEU A 75 10.16 8.98 -4.87
CA LEU A 75 10.67 9.00 -6.25
C LEU A 75 12.19 8.89 -6.32
N LYS A 76 12.93 9.51 -5.39
CA LYS A 76 14.40 9.36 -5.31
C LYS A 76 14.86 7.97 -4.87
N MET A 77 13.98 7.13 -4.32
CA MET A 77 14.27 5.71 -4.04
C MET A 77 14.07 4.82 -5.27
N ILE A 78 13.35 5.33 -6.27
CA ILE A 78 13.27 4.74 -7.59
C ILE A 78 14.58 5.13 -8.29
N ASP A 79 15.66 4.39 -8.02
CA ASP A 79 17.01 4.65 -8.55
C ASP A 79 17.01 4.42 -10.09
N ILE A 80 16.60 5.44 -10.87
CA ILE A 80 16.65 5.42 -12.35
C ILE A 80 18.03 5.88 -12.80
N ALA A 81 18.85 4.97 -13.32
CA ALA A 81 20.15 5.29 -13.92
C ALA A 81 20.16 5.01 -15.43
N PRO A 82 20.35 6.02 -16.30
CA PRO A 82 20.67 5.78 -17.71
C PRO A 82 22.07 5.14 -17.84
N PRO A 83 22.30 4.17 -18.74
CA PRO A 83 21.45 3.78 -19.87
C PRO A 83 20.70 2.45 -19.65
N LYS A 84 20.66 1.91 -18.45
CA LYS A 84 19.97 0.64 -18.15
C LYS A 84 19.00 0.90 -17.01
N GLY A 85 17.70 0.92 -17.31
CA GLY A 85 16.59 1.09 -16.36
C GLY A 85 16.48 -0.02 -15.31
N ILE A 86 17.60 -0.36 -14.67
CA ILE A 86 17.74 -1.27 -13.56
C ILE A 86 17.50 -0.41 -12.32
N PHE A 87 16.28 -0.48 -11.81
CA PHE A 87 15.99 -0.01 -10.46
C PHE A 87 16.83 -0.84 -9.50
N ALA A 88 17.81 -0.22 -8.83
CA ALA A 88 18.61 -0.93 -7.84
C ALA A 88 17.76 -1.46 -6.67
N GLY A 89 16.54 -0.94 -6.48
CA GLY A 89 15.46 -1.54 -5.69
C GLY A 89 15.66 -1.54 -4.16
N ASN A 90 16.90 -1.62 -3.69
CA ASN A 90 17.28 -1.87 -2.30
C ASN A 90 16.71 -0.85 -1.31
N LYS A 91 16.62 0.43 -1.70
CA LYS A 91 16.02 1.47 -0.84
C LYS A 91 14.50 1.31 -0.74
N LEU A 92 13.87 0.96 -1.86
CA LEU A 92 12.43 0.75 -1.96
C LEU A 92 12.04 -0.51 -1.18
N GLU A 93 12.81 -1.59 -1.33
CA GLU A 93 12.66 -2.84 -0.59
C GLU A 93 12.80 -2.61 0.91
N ARG A 94 13.83 -1.88 1.36
CA ARG A 94 13.98 -1.53 2.78
C ARG A 94 12.83 -0.67 3.30
N PHE A 95 12.36 0.29 2.51
CA PHE A 95 11.20 1.09 2.86
C PHE A 95 9.95 0.22 3.01
N PHE A 96 9.70 -0.69 2.07
CA PHE A 96 8.57 -1.62 2.16
C PHE A 96 8.69 -2.59 3.32
N SER A 97 9.88 -3.17 3.56
CA SER A 97 10.16 -4.03 4.70
C SER A 97 9.80 -3.36 6.03
N VAL A 98 10.17 -2.08 6.20
CA VAL A 98 9.76 -1.30 7.37
C VAL A 98 8.25 -1.05 7.35
N LEU A 99 7.70 -0.58 6.23
CA LEU A 99 6.28 -0.23 6.11
C LEU A 99 5.37 -1.43 6.40
N THR A 100 5.67 -2.61 5.87
CA THR A 100 4.89 -3.84 6.04
C THR A 100 5.25 -4.62 7.31
N GLN A 101 6.20 -4.13 8.11
CA GLN A 101 6.73 -4.85 9.27
C GLN A 101 7.26 -6.24 8.91
N GLN A 102 7.89 -6.36 7.74
CA GLN A 102 8.44 -7.60 7.18
C GLN A 102 7.41 -8.72 6.96
N LYS A 103 6.11 -8.42 6.95
CA LYS A 103 5.05 -9.40 6.75
C LYS A 103 4.91 -9.80 5.29
N HIS A 104 4.69 -11.09 5.07
CA HIS A 104 4.16 -11.64 3.83
C HIS A 104 2.64 -11.42 3.72
N PHE A 105 2.08 -11.59 2.52
CA PHE A 105 0.63 -11.39 2.28
C PHE A 105 -0.25 -12.25 3.19
N SER A 106 0.18 -13.47 3.50
CA SER A 106 -0.51 -14.40 4.40
C SER A 106 -0.53 -13.95 5.87
N GLU A 107 0.32 -13.01 6.26
CA GLU A 107 0.47 -12.50 7.64
C GLU A 107 -0.21 -11.14 7.85
N LEU A 108 -0.80 -10.58 6.79
CA LEU A 108 -1.50 -9.29 6.85
C LEU A 108 -2.77 -9.41 7.70
N ARG A 109 -3.04 -8.37 8.50
CA ARG A 109 -4.26 -8.26 9.30
C ARG A 109 -5.50 -8.16 8.41
N VAL A 110 -5.37 -7.44 7.29
CA VAL A 110 -6.42 -7.30 6.28
C VAL A 110 -5.87 -7.83 4.96
N PRO A 111 -6.58 -8.71 4.23
CA PRO A 111 -6.14 -9.17 2.92
C PRO A 111 -5.86 -8.00 1.97
N LEU A 112 -4.76 -8.09 1.22
CA LEU A 112 -4.34 -7.09 0.25
C LEU A 112 -4.16 -7.72 -1.13
N THR A 113 -4.71 -7.08 -2.15
CA THR A 113 -4.36 -7.34 -3.56
C THR A 113 -3.70 -6.10 -4.16
N VAL A 114 -2.49 -6.26 -4.68
CA VAL A 114 -1.79 -5.23 -5.43
C VAL A 114 -1.99 -5.46 -6.92
N VAL A 115 -2.45 -4.45 -7.62
CA VAL A 115 -2.61 -4.47 -9.08
C VAL A 115 -1.37 -3.88 -9.74
N ALA A 116 -0.76 -4.63 -10.65
CA ALA A 116 0.41 -4.25 -11.43
C ALA A 116 0.20 -4.58 -12.91
N THR A 117 1.17 -4.21 -13.75
CA THR A 117 1.17 -4.49 -15.18
C THR A 117 2.42 -5.28 -15.53
N ASP A 118 2.28 -6.38 -16.25
CA ASP A 118 3.43 -7.10 -16.83
C ASP A 118 4.02 -6.23 -17.95
N ILE A 119 5.31 -5.90 -17.85
CA ILE A 119 5.97 -4.99 -18.81
C ILE A 119 6.16 -5.61 -20.21
N LYS A 120 6.11 -6.94 -20.32
CA LYS A 120 6.28 -7.66 -21.59
C LYS A 120 4.96 -7.82 -22.33
N THR A 121 3.89 -8.15 -21.61
CA THR A 121 2.57 -8.45 -22.23
C THR A 121 1.62 -7.26 -22.17
N GLY A 122 1.82 -6.32 -21.24
CA GLY A 122 0.90 -5.22 -20.96
C GLY A 122 -0.35 -5.66 -20.18
N GLU A 123 -0.44 -6.94 -19.79
CA GLU A 123 -1.59 -7.47 -19.07
C GLU A 123 -1.57 -7.09 -17.59
N GLU A 124 -2.76 -7.09 -16.99
CA GLU A 124 -2.93 -6.91 -15.56
C GLU A 124 -2.40 -8.12 -14.79
N VAL A 125 -1.64 -7.85 -13.72
CA VAL A 125 -1.15 -8.86 -12.78
C VAL A 125 -1.66 -8.52 -11.39
N LEU A 126 -2.32 -9.50 -10.76
CA LEU A 126 -2.78 -9.42 -9.38
C LEU A 126 -1.75 -10.09 -8.45
N ILE A 127 -1.23 -9.35 -7.49
CA ILE A 127 -0.24 -9.81 -6.51
C ILE A 127 -0.91 -9.82 -5.13
N ASN A 128 -1.14 -11.02 -4.59
CA ASN A 128 -1.89 -11.23 -3.35
C ASN A 128 -1.40 -12.44 -2.53
N LYS A 129 -0.15 -12.87 -2.76
CA LYS A 129 0.47 -14.05 -2.14
C LYS A 129 1.94 -13.79 -1.88
#